data_AF-A0A7S1DQA4-F1
#
_entry.id   AF-A0A7S1DQA4-F1
#
_cell.length_a   1.000
_cell.length_b   1.000
_cell.length_c   1.000
_cell.angle_alpha   90.00
_cell.angle_beta   90.00
_cell.angle_gamma   90.00
#
_symmetry.space_group_name_H-M   'P 1'
#
loop_
_entity.id
_entity.type
_entity.pdbx_description
1 polymer ?
#
loop_
_entity_poly.entity_id
_entity_poly.type
_entity_poly.pdbx_seq_one_letter_code
_entity_poly.pdbx_strand_id
1 'polypeptide(L)'
;SILGPSPVDAFAVFDGLGADGMHAAEAAHRGLEEELRRSIQTPESALQGLLRTFSGLDGRVAAGGGDGMSGVTATVLLCVEDYLLLASVGDARAVLGVS
;
A
#
# COMPACT_ATOMS: atom_id res chain seq x y z
N SER A 1 -14.58 13.27 -17.50
CA SER A 1 -13.23 12.73 -17.71
C SER A 1 -13.34 11.22 -17.69
N ILE A 2 -13.23 10.56 -18.84
CA ILE A 2 -13.38 9.11 -18.95
C ILE A 2 -11.99 8.53 -18.74
N LEU A 3 -11.62 8.29 -17.48
CA LEU A 3 -10.60 7.31 -17.17
C LEU A 3 -11.34 5.98 -17.10
N GLY A 4 -11.02 5.05 -18.02
CA GLY A 4 -11.54 3.69 -17.98
C GLY A 4 -11.20 3.01 -16.64
N PRO A 5 -11.85 1.88 -16.31
CA PRO A 5 -11.54 1.15 -15.08
C PRO A 5 -10.04 0.86 -15.02
N SER A 6 -9.43 1.16 -13.87
CA SER A 6 -8.03 0.81 -13.60
C SER A 6 -7.87 -0.69 -13.86
N PRO A 7 -6.87 -1.14 -14.65
CA PRO A 7 -6.66 -2.56 -14.93
C PRO A 7 -6.17 -3.36 -13.69
N VAL A 8 -6.16 -2.72 -12.52
CA VAL A 8 -5.54 -3.20 -11.29
C VAL A 8 -6.51 -3.05 -10.15
N ASP A 9 -6.84 -4.18 -9.53
CA ASP A 9 -7.52 -4.21 -8.24
C ASP A 9 -6.47 -4.19 -7.12
N ALA A 10 -6.72 -3.41 -6.08
CA ALA A 10 -5.82 -3.27 -4.94
C ALA A 10 -6.57 -3.57 -3.64
N PHE A 11 -5.98 -4.44 -2.82
CA PHE A 11 -6.45 -4.76 -1.48
C PHE A 11 -5.33 -4.45 -0.50
N ALA A 12 -5.63 -3.72 0.57
CA ALA A 12 -4.62 -3.32 1.53
C ALA A 12 -5.15 -3.39 2.95
N VAL A 13 -4.29 -3.83 3.86
CA VAL A 13 -4.46 -3.74 5.30
C VAL A 13 -3.34 -2.87 5.83
N PHE A 14 -3.70 -1.79 6.52
CA PHE A 14 -2.76 -0.94 7.25
C PHE A 14 -3.13 -1.00 8.73
N ASP A 15 -2.22 -1.50 9.55
CA ASP A 15 -2.42 -1.57 11.00
C ASP A 15 -1.56 -0.51 11.68
N GLY A 16 -2.25 0.47 12.28
CA GLY A 16 -1.63 1.60 12.96
C GLY A 16 -1.20 1.23 14.37
N LEU A 17 0.05 1.53 14.70
CA LEU A 17 0.65 1.29 16.02
C LEU A 17 0.92 2.61 16.74
N GLY A 18 0.72 2.64 18.05
CA GLY A 18 0.99 3.82 18.89
C GLY A 18 -0.17 4.82 18.94
N ALA A 19 0.07 5.97 19.60
CA ALA A 19 -0.96 6.98 19.84
C ALA A 19 -1.45 7.65 18.54
N ASP A 20 -0.56 7.78 17.54
CA ASP A 20 -0.84 8.32 16.21
C ASP A 20 -0.89 7.26 15.12
N GLY A 21 -1.04 5.97 15.49
CA GLY A 21 -1.07 4.85 14.55
C GLY A 21 -2.11 5.01 13.44
N MET A 22 -3.28 5.59 13.77
CA MET A 22 -4.33 5.85 12.78
C MET A 22 -3.87 6.86 11.70
N HIS A 23 -3.20 7.95 12.11
CA HIS A 23 -2.65 8.92 11.16
C HIS A 23 -1.55 8.30 10.29
N ALA A 24 -0.71 7.44 10.87
CA ALA A 24 0.31 6.70 10.13
C ALA A 24 -0.32 5.76 9.08
N ALA A 25 -1.38 5.03 9.44
CA ALA A 25 -2.14 4.18 8.53
C ALA A 25 -2.85 4.97 7.42
N GLU A 26 -3.42 6.13 7.73
CA GLU A 26 -4.05 7.00 6.72
C GLU A 26 -3.02 7.61 5.75
N ALA A 27 -1.84 8.01 6.24
CA ALA A 27 -0.76 8.50 5.40
C ALA A 27 -0.24 7.41 4.44
N ALA A 28 -0.11 6.19 4.96
CA ALA A 28 0.25 5.00 4.18
C ALA A 28 -0.78 4.71 3.08
N HIS A 29 -2.07 4.71 3.43
CA HIS A 29 -3.17 4.47 2.50
C HIS A 29 -3.21 5.52 1.37
N ARG A 30 -3.20 6.82 1.72
CA ARG A 30 -3.15 7.91 0.71
C ARG A 30 -1.95 7.77 -0.21
N GLY A 31 -0.82 7.37 0.35
CA GLY A 31 0.39 7.14 -0.42
C GLY A 31 0.30 6.01 -1.44
N LEU A 32 -0.40 4.93 -1.12
CA LEU A 32 -0.69 3.84 -2.05
C LEU A 32 -1.64 4.31 -3.16
N GLU A 33 -2.70 5.06 -2.81
CA GLU A 33 -3.63 5.59 -3.81
C GLU A 33 -2.94 6.49 -4.83
N GLU A 34 -2.01 7.34 -4.39
CA GLU A 34 -1.23 8.20 -5.28
C GLU A 34 -0.42 7.39 -6.29
N GLU A 35 0.21 6.29 -5.87
CA GLU A 35 0.98 5.42 -6.76
C GLU A 35 0.07 4.63 -7.72
N LEU A 36 -1.08 4.14 -7.24
CA LEU A 36 -2.09 3.48 -8.08
C LEU A 36 -2.60 4.42 -9.19
N ARG A 37 -2.87 5.68 -8.86
CA ARG A 37 -3.30 6.70 -9.84
C ARG A 37 -2.20 7.06 -10.84
N ARG A 38 -0.92 6.89 -10.49
CA ARG A 38 0.19 7.42 -11.28
C ARG A 38 0.53 6.60 -12.51
N SER A 39 0.60 5.26 -12.46
CA SER A 39 0.87 4.40 -13.64
C SER A 39 1.02 2.92 -13.27
N ILE A 40 0.05 2.31 -12.59
CA ILE A 40 0.07 0.84 -12.45
C ILE A 40 -0.78 0.25 -13.59
N GLN A 41 -0.13 -0.26 -14.63
CA GLN A 41 -0.80 -0.85 -15.80
C GLN A 41 -0.27 -2.23 -16.19
N THR A 42 0.92 -2.59 -15.73
CA THR A 42 1.60 -3.85 -16.01
C THR A 42 2.14 -4.44 -14.71
N PRO A 43 2.43 -5.75 -14.65
CA PRO A 43 3.06 -6.36 -13.47
C PRO A 43 4.35 -5.66 -13.04
N GLU A 44 5.21 -5.24 -13.98
CA GLU A 44 6.46 -4.54 -13.66
C GLU A 44 6.21 -3.15 -13.07
N SER A 45 5.30 -2.38 -13.68
CA SER A 45 4.96 -1.04 -13.17
C SER A 45 4.25 -1.11 -11.80
N ALA A 46 3.47 -2.16 -11.58
CA ALA A 46 2.83 -2.48 -10.31
C ALA A 46 3.84 -2.80 -9.21
N LEU A 47 4.81 -3.66 -9.51
CA LEU A 47 5.90 -3.99 -8.60
C LEU A 47 6.69 -2.72 -8.22
N GLN A 48 7.00 -1.87 -9.19
CA GLN A 48 7.68 -0.60 -8.94
C GLN A 48 6.84 0.36 -8.10
N GLY A 49 5.51 0.41 -8.33
CA GLY A 49 4.57 1.19 -7.52
C GLY A 49 4.51 0.71 -6.06
N LEU A 50 4.50 -0.61 -5.83
CA LEU A 50 4.58 -1.19 -4.48
C LEU A 50 5.89 -0.83 -3.79
N LEU A 51 7.02 -0.99 -4.46
CA LEU A 51 8.33 -0.63 -3.90
C LEU A 51 8.40 0.86 -3.52
N ARG A 52 7.91 1.76 -4.39
CA ARG A 52 7.83 3.20 -4.09
C ARG A 52 6.90 3.50 -2.93
N THR A 53 5.75 2.82 -2.86
CA THR A 53 4.81 2.97 -1.76
C THR A 53 5.49 2.64 -0.43
N PHE A 54 6.12 1.46 -0.33
CA PHE A 54 6.72 0.98 0.90
C PHE A 54 8.00 1.75 1.29
N SER A 55 8.87 2.07 0.33
CA SER A 55 10.05 2.91 0.60
C SER A 55 9.70 4.34 1.01
N GLY A 56 8.54 4.85 0.57
CA GLY A 56 8.02 6.15 0.97
C GLY A 56 7.23 6.15 2.28
N LEU A 57 6.91 4.98 2.88
CA LEU A 57 6.06 4.90 4.08
C LEU A 57 6.67 5.65 5.26
N ASP A 58 7.94 5.38 5.58
CA ASP A 58 8.61 6.04 6.72
C ASP A 58 8.63 7.56 6.56
N GLY A 59 8.92 8.05 5.36
CA GLY A 59 8.90 9.49 5.05
C GLY A 59 7.51 10.10 5.16
N ARG A 60 6.46 9.37 4.77
CA ARG A 60 5.06 9.81 4.84
C ARG A 60 4.54 9.83 6.28
N VAL A 61 4.89 8.83 7.09
CA VAL A 61 4.56 8.78 8.51
C VAL A 61 5.28 9.90 9.27
N ALA A 62 6.56 10.12 8.98
CA ALA A 62 7.33 11.23 9.56
C ALA A 62 6.76 12.61 9.17
N ALA A 63 6.41 12.80 7.89
CA ALA A 63 5.83 14.05 7.41
C ALA A 63 4.41 14.33 7.94
N GLY A 64 3.68 13.28 8.33
CA GLY A 64 2.36 13.37 8.94
C GLY A 64 2.36 13.87 10.39
N GLY A 65 3.52 14.20 10.96
CA GLY A 65 3.64 14.68 12.34
C GLY A 65 3.70 13.55 13.36
N GLY A 66 4.11 12.35 12.95
CA GLY A 66 4.26 11.22 13.86
C GLY A 66 5.15 11.55 15.05
N ASP A 67 4.71 11.12 16.24
CA ASP A 67 5.40 11.28 17.52
C ASP A 67 6.76 10.54 17.62
N GLY A 68 7.20 9.88 16.55
CA GLY A 68 8.43 9.08 16.48
C GLY A 68 8.35 7.72 17.16
N MET A 69 7.22 7.41 17.80
CA MET A 69 6.96 6.15 18.51
C MET A 69 5.79 5.37 17.88
N SER A 70 4.98 6.05 17.07
CA SER A 70 3.89 5.49 16.28
C SER A 70 4.40 4.99 14.94
N GLY A 71 3.75 3.95 14.43
CA GLY A 71 4.16 3.27 13.20
C GLY A 71 2.98 2.63 12.50
N VAL A 72 3.27 1.91 11.41
CA VAL A 72 2.26 1.21 10.63
C VAL A 72 2.85 -0.10 10.11
N THR A 73 2.11 -1.19 10.25
CA THR A 73 2.35 -2.41 9.46
C THR A 73 1.43 -2.38 8.24
N ALA A 74 1.87 -2.98 7.14
CA ALA A 74 1.13 -2.92 5.90
C ALA A 74 1.23 -4.24 5.13
N THR A 75 0.09 -4.74 4.66
CA THR A 75 0.02 -5.81 3.67
C THR A 75 -0.80 -5.31 2.49
N VAL A 76 -0.23 -5.31 1.29
CA VAL A 76 -0.86 -4.84 0.06
C VAL A 76 -0.80 -5.95 -1.00
N LEU A 77 -1.96 -6.27 -1.57
CA LEU A 77 -2.13 -7.18 -2.68
C LEU A 77 -2.61 -6.39 -3.90
N LEU A 78 -1.91 -6.51 -5.02
CA LEU A 78 -2.36 -6.02 -6.32
C LEU A 78 -2.69 -7.21 -7.23
N CYS A 79 -3.86 -7.16 -7.85
CA CYS A 79 -4.25 -8.06 -8.92
C CYS A 79 -4.03 -7.33 -10.25
N VAL A 80 -3.08 -7.81 -11.05
CA VAL A 80 -2.71 -7.20 -12.33
C VAL A 80 -2.61 -8.29 -13.38
N GLU A 81 -3.53 -8.28 -14.35
CA GLU A 81 -3.66 -9.36 -15.34
C GLU A 81 -3.80 -10.73 -14.63
N ASP A 82 -2.90 -11.67 -14.92
CA ASP A 82 -2.85 -13.01 -14.33
C ASP A 82 -1.92 -13.09 -13.10
N TYR A 83 -1.43 -11.95 -12.60
CA TYR A 83 -0.47 -11.88 -11.50
C TYR A 83 -1.11 -11.34 -10.22
N LEU A 84 -0.76 -11.99 -9.11
CA LEU A 84 -0.96 -11.50 -7.76
C LEU A 84 0.37 -11.02 -7.21
N LEU A 85 0.48 -9.71 -6.94
CA LEU A 85 1.66 -9.11 -6.34
C LEU A 85 1.38 -8.76 -4.89
N LEU A 86 2.10 -9.40 -3.97
CA LEU A 86 1.98 -9.20 -2.53
C LEU A 86 3.22 -8.49 -2.00
N ALA A 87 3.02 -7.35 -1.33
CA ALA A 87 4.05 -6.69 -0.52
C ALA A 87 3.58 -6.63 0.93
N SER A 88 4.45 -6.98 1.87
CA SER A 88 4.12 -6.94 3.30
C SER A 88 5.29 -6.45 4.14
N VAL A 89 4.98 -5.67 5.18
CA VAL A 89 5.88 -5.26 6.25
C VAL A 89 5.14 -5.38 7.58
N GLY A 90 5.75 -6.07 8.54
CA GLY A 90 5.12 -6.39 9.82
C GLY A 90 4.48 -7.77 9.84
N ASP A 91 3.36 -7.91 10.55
CA ASP A 91 2.77 -9.19 10.97
C ASP A 91 1.39 -9.50 10.36
N ALA A 92 0.78 -8.53 9.67
CA ALA A 92 -0.39 -8.76 8.84
C ALA A 92 -0.10 -9.80 7.72
N ARG A 93 -1.12 -10.59 7.37
CA ARG A 93 -0.99 -11.75 6.48
C ARG A 93 -2.03 -11.74 5.38
N ALA A 94 -1.61 -12.13 4.18
CA ALA A 94 -2.51 -12.52 3.10
C ALA A 94 -2.45 -14.05 2.94
N VAL A 95 -3.60 -14.67 2.71
CA VAL A 95 -3.73 -16.12 2.54
C VAL A 95 -4.43 -16.39 1.22
N LEU A 96 -3.80 -17.16 0.33
CA LEU A 96 -4.42 -17.65 -0.89
C LEU A 96 -5.17 -18.95 -0.56
N GLY A 97 -6.49 -18.87 -0.47
CA GLY A 97 -7.35 -20.05 -0.34
C GLY A 97 -7.49 -20.75 -1.68
N VAL A 98 -7.14 -22.03 -1.74
CA VAL A 98 -7.43 -22.91 -2.87
C VAL A 98 -8.55 -23.87 -2.46
N SER A 99 -9.59 -23.96 -3.29
CA SER A 99 -10.76 -24.84 -3.10
C SER A 99 -10.76 -25.98 -4.10
#